data_AF-A0A832U9Y1-F1
#
_entry.id   AF-A0A832U9Y1-F1
#
_cell.length_a   1.000
_cell.length_b   1.000
_cell.length_c   1.000
_cell.angle_alpha   90.00
_cell.angle_beta   90.00
_cell.angle_gamma   90.00
#
_symmetry.space_group_name_H-M   'P 1'
#
loop_
_entity.id
_entity.type
_entity.pdbx_description
1 polymer ?
#
loop_
_entity_poly.entity_id
_entity_poly.type
_entity_poly.pdbx_seq_one_letter_code
_entity_poly.pdbx_strand_id
1 'polypeptide(L)'
;MDLMICSKCEKEVIVNCSSGSGVICFPCYSGRSLKLYAAASDLIIRRGWGHHVTGWVLAPSYASWANKLTDHIMPYMVDNGAWTDHLKGVERKPEELLDRTLKLCERVLESGASVRFMVLPDVVGSWHKTKLSLQSIDKPEGFKLALPIQDGFKVEDVKLMVEKFDPSYLFIGGSGYSFKKHAIENLKFLNIPFHVGRVHKLEHLCELSLIQEVESVDTSTFSRPQRKQ
;
A
#
# COMPACT_ATOMS: atom_id res chain seq x y z
N MET A 1 26.74 7.92 10.35
CA MET A 1 26.63 6.45 10.20
C MET A 1 25.65 6.08 11.27
N ASP A 2 24.38 5.94 10.89
CA ASP A 2 23.30 6.06 11.87
C ASP A 2 22.73 4.67 12.08
N LEU A 3 23.10 4.08 13.21
CA LEU A 3 22.59 2.80 13.67
C LEU A 3 21.16 3.01 14.18
N MET A 4 20.17 2.34 13.57
CA MET A 4 18.86 2.23 14.18
C MET A 4 18.77 0.89 14.91
N ILE A 5 18.69 0.97 16.23
CA ILE A 5 18.44 -0.18 17.10
C ILE A 5 16.93 -0.33 17.22
N CYS A 6 16.39 -1.47 16.81
CA CYS A 6 15.00 -1.81 17.08
C CYS A 6 14.83 -2.00 18.60
N SER A 7 14.14 -1.07 19.26
CA SER A 7 13.94 -1.04 20.72
C SER A 7 13.21 -2.27 21.28
N LYS A 8 12.60 -3.10 20.42
CA LYS A 8 11.92 -4.34 20.83
C LYS A 8 12.78 -5.61 20.72
N CYS A 9 13.86 -5.60 19.94
CA CYS A 9 14.66 -6.81 19.75
C CYS A 9 16.16 -6.62 19.96
N GLU A 10 16.61 -5.41 20.29
CA GLU A 10 18.01 -5.07 20.64
C GLU A 10 19.04 -5.51 19.58
N LYS A 11 18.59 -5.72 18.34
CA LYS A 11 19.47 -6.08 17.22
C LYS A 11 19.72 -4.87 16.36
N GLU A 12 21.00 -4.68 16.06
CA GLU A 12 21.50 -3.64 15.17
C GLU A 12 20.95 -3.87 13.77
N VAL A 13 20.31 -2.84 13.22
CA VAL A 13 19.98 -2.79 11.79
C VAL A 13 20.86 -1.69 11.19
N ILE A 14 21.84 -2.11 10.40
CA ILE A 14 22.72 -1.18 9.68
C ILE A 14 21.94 -0.66 8.47
N VAL A 15 21.57 0.62 8.50
CA VAL A 15 21.02 1.33 7.35
C VAL A 15 22.03 2.38 6.92
N ASN A 16 22.74 2.11 5.83
CA ASN A 16 23.53 3.12 5.15
C ASN A 16 22.73 3.62 3.95
N CYS A 17 22.29 4.88 3.93
CA CYS A 17 21.68 5.49 2.74
C CYS A 17 21.75 7.03 2.78
N SER A 18 22.66 7.58 1.98
CA SER A 18 22.54 8.92 1.40
C SER A 18 21.85 8.81 0.03
N SER A 19 20.63 9.36 -0.12
CA SER A 19 19.86 9.64 -1.36
C SER A 19 18.95 8.54 -2.02
N GLY A 20 17.62 8.83 -2.08
CA GLY A 20 16.57 8.36 -3.04
C GLY A 20 15.88 7.00 -2.80
N SER A 21 14.75 6.67 -3.49
CA SER A 21 13.51 5.97 -3.01
C SER A 21 12.94 4.69 -3.77
N GLY A 22 12.21 3.78 -3.07
CA GLY A 22 11.61 2.44 -3.46
C GLY A 22 11.70 1.18 -2.49
N VAL A 23 10.85 0.98 -1.44
CA VAL A 23 10.85 -0.20 -0.50
C VAL A 23 9.74 -1.21 -0.81
N ILE A 24 10.03 -2.51 -0.64
CA ILE A 24 9.03 -3.60 -0.46
C ILE A 24 8.55 -3.64 1.00
N CYS A 25 7.26 -3.41 1.23
CA CYS A 25 6.65 -3.40 2.56
C CYS A 25 6.54 -4.81 3.16
N PHE A 26 6.95 -5.01 4.42
CA PHE A 26 6.71 -6.23 5.19
C PHE A 26 6.10 -5.88 6.55
N PRO A 27 4.95 -6.45 6.94
CA PRO A 27 4.39 -6.22 8.25
C PRO A 27 5.26 -6.89 9.33
N CYS A 28 5.51 -6.16 10.42
CA CYS A 28 6.28 -6.62 11.56
C CYS A 28 5.58 -7.83 12.23
N TYR A 29 6.13 -9.03 12.04
CA TYR A 29 5.74 -10.24 12.78
C TYR A 29 6.98 -11.03 13.20
N SER A 30 6.81 -11.85 14.24
CA SER A 30 7.79 -12.65 15.02
C SER A 30 9.12 -13.04 14.35
N GLY A 31 10.17 -13.28 15.16
CA GLY A 31 11.59 -13.47 14.77
C GLY A 31 11.97 -14.44 13.63
N ARG A 32 11.03 -15.17 13.00
CA ARG A 32 11.24 -15.83 11.70
C ARG A 32 11.23 -14.85 10.52
N SER A 33 10.46 -13.76 10.59
CA SER A 33 10.36 -12.76 9.52
C SER A 33 11.67 -11.97 9.35
N LEU A 34 12.49 -11.87 10.40
CA LEU A 34 13.83 -11.26 10.38
C LEU A 34 14.86 -12.04 9.54
N LYS A 35 14.74 -13.38 9.45
CA LYS A 35 15.62 -14.19 8.58
C LYS A 35 15.29 -14.00 7.11
N LEU A 36 14.00 -13.81 6.80
CA LEU A 36 13.52 -13.46 5.46
C LEU A 36 13.88 -12.02 5.07
N TYR A 37 13.86 -11.09 6.04
CA TYR A 37 14.38 -9.73 5.89
C TYR A 37 15.86 -9.74 5.50
N ALA A 38 16.71 -10.44 6.27
CA ALA A 38 18.13 -10.56 5.96
C ALA A 38 18.38 -11.22 4.60
N ALA A 39 17.63 -12.26 4.24
CA ALA A 39 17.80 -12.94 2.95
C ALA A 39 17.33 -12.11 1.75
N ALA A 40 16.22 -11.38 1.86
CA ALA A 40 15.73 -10.50 0.80
C ALA A 40 16.63 -9.28 0.63
N SER A 41 17.07 -8.66 1.74
CA SER A 41 18.03 -7.56 1.71
C SER A 41 19.41 -8.00 1.20
N ASP A 42 19.93 -9.16 1.61
CA ASP A 42 21.21 -9.70 1.11
C ASP A 42 21.11 -10.05 -0.40
N LEU A 43 19.95 -10.51 -0.89
CA LEU A 43 19.74 -10.76 -2.31
C LEU A 43 19.72 -9.45 -3.14
N ILE A 44 19.07 -8.40 -2.63
CA ILE A 44 19.00 -7.07 -3.26
C ILE A 44 20.40 -6.42 -3.27
N ILE A 45 21.14 -6.52 -2.16
CA ILE A 45 22.50 -5.98 -2.01
C ILE A 45 23.48 -6.75 -2.93
N ARG A 46 23.46 -8.09 -2.93
CA ARG A 46 24.41 -8.92 -3.72
C ARG A 46 24.21 -8.84 -5.23
N ARG A 47 23.00 -8.52 -5.70
CA ARG A 47 22.73 -8.36 -7.13
C ARG A 47 23.06 -6.97 -7.67
N GLY A 48 23.64 -6.09 -6.84
CA GLY A 48 24.03 -4.75 -7.26
C GLY A 48 22.82 -3.85 -7.52
N TRP A 49 21.68 -4.11 -6.87
CA TRP A 49 20.48 -3.27 -6.95
C TRP A 49 20.65 -2.10 -5.98
N GLY A 50 21.76 -1.39 -6.19
CA GLY A 50 22.07 -0.15 -5.53
C GLY A 50 21.10 0.90 -6.02
N HIS A 51 20.65 1.71 -5.06
CA HIS A 51 19.86 2.91 -5.25
C HIS A 51 18.36 2.65 -5.30
N HIS A 52 17.76 2.98 -4.14
CA HIS A 52 16.58 3.81 -4.00
C HIS A 52 15.43 3.11 -3.28
N VAL A 53 15.22 3.45 -1.98
CA VAL A 53 14.31 2.72 -1.08
C VAL A 53 13.45 3.65 -0.15
N THR A 54 12.11 3.72 -0.30
CA THR A 54 11.11 4.46 0.53
C THR A 54 9.95 3.55 0.94
N GLY A 55 9.64 3.54 2.24
CA GLY A 55 8.70 2.60 2.86
C GLY A 55 7.47 3.26 3.47
N TRP A 56 6.41 2.47 3.57
CA TRP A 56 5.17 2.83 4.26
C TRP A 56 4.77 1.67 5.16
N VAL A 57 4.09 1.96 6.27
CA VAL A 57 3.47 0.91 7.09
C VAL A 57 1.99 0.84 6.73
N LEU A 58 1.51 -0.36 6.39
CA LEU A 58 0.08 -0.61 6.23
C LEU A 58 -0.61 -0.51 7.60
N ALA A 59 -1.53 0.44 7.78
CA ALA A 59 -2.38 0.47 8.97
C ALA A 59 -3.44 -0.65 8.86
N PRO A 60 -3.47 -1.63 9.78
CA PRO A 60 -4.48 -2.69 9.74
C PRO A 60 -5.89 -2.15 10.02
N SER A 61 -6.92 -2.76 9.42
CA SER A 61 -8.33 -2.45 9.74
C SER A 61 -8.71 -2.87 11.16
N TYR A 62 -9.59 -2.10 11.82
CA TYR A 62 -9.74 -2.05 13.28
C TYR A 62 -10.21 -3.35 13.97
N ALA A 63 -9.49 -3.71 15.05
CA ALA A 63 -9.99 -4.06 16.39
C ALA A 63 -8.84 -4.48 17.35
N SER A 64 -7.76 -5.07 16.83
CA SER A 64 -6.71 -5.69 17.67
C SER A 64 -5.35 -4.97 17.70
N TRP A 65 -5.19 -3.87 16.97
CA TRP A 65 -3.87 -3.21 16.80
C TRP A 65 -3.84 -1.70 17.03
N ALA A 66 -4.96 -1.05 17.33
CA ALA A 66 -4.97 0.39 17.68
C ALA A 66 -3.97 0.71 18.82
N ASN A 67 -3.89 -0.18 19.80
CA ASN A 67 -2.97 -0.08 20.94
C ASN A 67 -1.52 -0.53 20.61
N LYS A 68 -1.22 -0.84 19.35
CA LYS A 68 0.08 -1.33 18.86
C LYS A 68 0.65 -0.48 17.73
N LEU A 69 0.05 0.68 17.43
CA LEU A 69 0.70 1.72 16.64
C LEU A 69 1.96 2.13 17.40
N THR A 70 3.11 1.62 16.94
CA THR A 70 4.41 1.98 17.51
C THR A 70 4.91 3.26 16.88
N ASP A 71 5.83 3.94 17.57
CA ASP A 71 6.61 5.12 17.12
C ASP A 71 7.48 4.81 15.90
N HIS A 72 6.86 4.41 14.80
CA HIS A 72 7.53 4.20 13.55
C HIS A 72 7.77 5.57 12.92
N ILE A 73 9.04 5.83 12.58
CA ILE A 73 9.46 7.00 11.80
C ILE A 73 8.77 7.02 10.42
N MET A 74 8.26 5.87 9.96
CA MET A 74 7.63 5.72 8.67
C MET A 74 6.14 6.11 8.69
N PRO A 75 5.71 7.02 7.82
CA PRO A 75 4.29 7.29 7.58
C PRO A 75 3.47 6.04 7.16
N TYR A 76 2.19 6.06 7.51
CA TYR A 76 1.23 5.01 7.22
C TYR A 76 0.49 5.26 5.91
N MET A 77 0.20 4.18 5.17
CA MET A 77 -0.90 4.16 4.21
C MET A 77 -2.15 3.61 4.90
N VAL A 78 -3.29 4.26 4.67
CA VAL A 78 -4.58 3.80 5.18
C VAL A 78 -5.40 3.18 4.05
N ASP A 79 -5.50 1.85 4.06
CA ASP A 79 -6.41 1.08 3.21
C ASP A 79 -7.86 1.25 3.71
N ASN A 80 -8.81 1.32 2.79
CA ASN A 80 -10.22 1.48 3.12
C ASN A 80 -10.84 0.20 3.69
N GLY A 81 -10.22 -0.97 3.53
CA GLY A 81 -10.67 -2.26 4.03
C GLY A 81 -11.62 -3.05 3.12
N ALA A 82 -11.87 -2.62 1.88
CA ALA A 82 -12.81 -3.25 0.95
C ALA A 82 -12.50 -4.72 0.69
N TRP A 83 -11.22 -5.11 0.65
CA TRP A 83 -10.84 -6.52 0.53
C TRP A 83 -11.34 -7.39 1.69
N THR A 84 -11.26 -6.88 2.92
CA THR A 84 -11.73 -7.61 4.11
C THR A 84 -13.24 -7.79 4.05
N ASP A 85 -13.95 -6.79 3.54
CA ASP A 85 -15.40 -6.80 3.42
C ASP A 85 -15.86 -7.77 2.34
N HIS A 86 -15.19 -7.75 1.19
CA HIS A 86 -15.39 -8.72 0.11
C HIS A 86 -15.21 -10.16 0.60
N LEU A 87 -14.15 -10.46 1.35
CA LEU A 87 -13.93 -11.81 1.92
C LEU A 87 -15.03 -12.25 2.90
N LYS A 88 -15.69 -11.30 3.56
CA LYS A 88 -16.78 -11.57 4.51
C LYS A 88 -18.16 -11.56 3.85
N GLY A 89 -18.25 -11.25 2.55
CA GLY A 89 -19.52 -11.06 1.85
C GLY A 89 -20.31 -9.86 2.38
N VAL A 90 -19.62 -8.85 2.92
CA VAL A 90 -20.26 -7.62 3.44
C VAL A 90 -20.20 -6.55 2.37
N GLU A 91 -21.36 -6.06 1.95
CA GLU A 91 -21.48 -4.88 1.11
C GLU A 91 -21.67 -3.65 2.01
N ARG A 92 -20.83 -2.64 1.83
CA ARG A 92 -20.96 -1.34 2.52
C ARG A 92 -21.30 -0.25 1.53
N LYS A 93 -22.01 0.76 2.02
CA LYS A 93 -22.21 1.98 1.24
C LYS A 93 -20.88 2.75 1.10
N PRO A 94 -20.64 3.45 -0.01
CA PRO A 94 -19.43 4.23 -0.22
C PRO A 94 -19.11 5.21 0.91
N GLU A 95 -20.15 5.86 1.45
CA GLU A 95 -20.05 6.87 2.50
C GLU A 95 -19.63 6.23 3.84
N GLU A 96 -20.12 5.04 4.13
CA GLU A 96 -19.72 4.26 5.32
C GLU A 96 -18.26 3.80 5.23
N LEU A 97 -17.82 3.42 4.03
CA LEU A 97 -16.44 3.04 3.77
C LEU A 97 -15.49 4.24 3.91
N LEU A 98 -15.92 5.41 3.42
CA LEU A 98 -15.18 6.67 3.55
C LEU A 98 -15.06 7.10 5.02
N ASP A 99 -16.16 7.20 5.75
CA ASP A 99 -16.20 7.59 7.16
C ASP A 99 -15.30 6.69 8.02
N ARG A 100 -15.35 5.36 7.77
CA ARG A 100 -14.45 4.40 8.44
C ARG A 100 -12.98 4.69 8.17
N THR A 101 -12.64 5.01 6.92
CA THR A 101 -11.26 5.28 6.49
C THR A 101 -10.75 6.58 7.13
N LEU A 102 -11.57 7.63 7.14
CA LEU A 102 -11.25 8.91 7.77
C LEU A 102 -11.01 8.76 9.28
N LYS A 103 -11.90 8.06 10.00
CA LYS A 103 -11.70 7.76 11.43
C LYS A 103 -10.40 7.02 11.70
N LEU A 104 -10.02 6.09 10.81
CA LEU A 104 -8.74 5.39 10.94
C LEU A 104 -7.56 6.35 10.73
N CYS A 105 -7.63 7.26 9.75
CA CYS A 105 -6.62 8.31 9.58
C CYS A 105 -6.48 9.19 10.83
N GLU A 106 -7.59 9.66 11.40
CA GLU A 106 -7.60 10.48 12.63
C GLU A 106 -6.90 9.75 13.78
N ARG A 107 -7.22 8.47 14.00
CA ARG A 107 -6.58 7.65 15.04
C ARG A 107 -5.08 7.45 14.82
N VAL A 108 -4.63 7.37 13.57
CA VAL A 108 -3.20 7.34 13.26
C VAL A 108 -2.55 8.67 13.65
N LEU A 109 -3.18 9.80 13.33
CA LEU A 109 -2.67 11.12 13.70
C LEU A 109 -2.66 11.33 15.24
N GLU A 110 -3.72 10.92 15.95
CA GLU A 110 -3.81 10.97 17.42
C GLU A 110 -2.70 10.18 18.11
N SER A 111 -2.21 9.11 17.47
CA SER A 111 -1.07 8.33 17.98
C SER A 111 0.29 9.02 17.81
N GLY A 112 0.34 10.21 17.20
CA GLY A 112 1.58 10.92 16.86
C GLY A 112 2.24 10.42 15.57
N ALA A 113 1.65 9.44 14.89
CA ALA A 113 2.11 8.96 13.60
C ALA A 113 1.57 9.84 12.44
N SER A 114 2.16 9.68 11.26
CA SER A 114 1.74 10.40 10.05
C SER A 114 1.01 9.48 9.08
N VAL A 115 0.03 10.03 8.35
CA VAL A 115 -0.63 9.36 7.22
C VAL A 115 -0.05 9.92 5.93
N ARG A 116 0.51 9.05 5.09
CA ARG A 116 0.99 9.45 3.77
C ARG A 116 -0.16 9.73 2.83
N PHE A 117 -1.06 8.76 2.70
CA PHE A 117 -2.25 8.84 1.88
C PHE A 117 -3.30 7.85 2.39
N MET A 118 -4.54 8.11 2.02
CA MET A 118 -5.67 7.20 2.20
C MET A 118 -6.20 6.71 0.86
N VAL A 119 -6.58 5.44 0.80
CA VAL A 119 -7.23 4.87 -0.38
C VAL A 119 -8.70 5.28 -0.37
N LEU A 120 -9.19 5.84 -1.49
CA LEU A 120 -10.61 6.16 -1.64
C LEU A 120 -11.46 4.89 -1.64
N PRO A 121 -12.77 4.96 -1.32
CA PRO A 121 -13.69 3.82 -1.38
C PRO A 121 -13.64 3.07 -2.72
N ASP A 122 -13.58 1.75 -2.67
CA ASP A 122 -13.58 0.89 -3.86
C ASP A 122 -14.43 -0.38 -3.70
N VAL A 123 -14.69 -1.01 -4.85
CA VAL A 123 -15.34 -2.32 -4.93
C VAL A 123 -14.38 -3.28 -5.62
N VAL A 124 -13.92 -4.26 -4.85
CA VAL A 124 -12.95 -5.27 -5.28
C VAL A 124 -13.38 -5.93 -6.60
N GLY A 125 -12.48 -5.93 -7.58
CA GLY A 125 -12.66 -6.65 -8.84
C GLY A 125 -13.67 -6.01 -9.80
N SER A 126 -14.16 -4.80 -9.53
CA SER A 126 -15.08 -4.11 -10.44
C SER A 126 -14.85 -2.61 -10.47
N TRP A 127 -14.20 -2.12 -11.53
CA TRP A 127 -14.07 -0.69 -11.79
C TRP A 127 -15.42 -0.01 -11.96
N HIS A 128 -16.38 -0.65 -12.64
CA HIS A 128 -17.70 -0.05 -12.84
C HIS A 128 -18.38 0.27 -11.49
N LYS A 129 -18.41 -0.70 -10.56
CA LYS A 129 -18.96 -0.48 -9.22
C LYS A 129 -18.13 0.51 -8.41
N THR A 130 -16.79 0.45 -8.54
CA THR A 130 -15.88 1.43 -7.91
C THR A 130 -16.16 2.85 -8.39
N LYS A 131 -16.31 3.07 -9.70
CA LYS A 131 -16.64 4.36 -10.29
C LYS A 131 -17.97 4.88 -9.76
N LEU A 132 -19.02 4.04 -9.73
CA LEU A 132 -20.32 4.43 -9.17
C LEU A 132 -20.20 4.83 -7.69
N SER A 133 -19.43 4.07 -6.91
CA SER A 133 -19.12 4.38 -5.50
C SER A 133 -18.41 5.72 -5.36
N LEU A 134 -17.42 6.01 -6.22
CA LEU A 134 -16.69 7.27 -6.20
C LEU A 134 -17.55 8.45 -6.70
N GLN A 135 -18.54 8.21 -7.56
CA GLN A 135 -19.44 9.24 -8.03
C GLN A 135 -20.38 9.74 -6.93
N SER A 136 -20.75 8.89 -5.96
CA SER A 136 -21.69 9.26 -4.88
C SER A 136 -21.07 10.03 -3.71
N ILE A 137 -19.74 10.10 -3.62
CA ILE A 137 -19.04 10.78 -2.54
C ILE A 137 -18.36 12.08 -3.01
N ASP A 138 -18.20 13.03 -2.09
CA ASP A 138 -17.39 14.22 -2.30
C ASP A 138 -15.90 13.95 -2.09
N LYS A 139 -15.05 14.83 -2.60
CA LYS A 139 -13.60 14.75 -2.38
C LYS A 139 -13.31 14.97 -0.89
N PRO A 140 -12.71 13.99 -0.17
CA PRO A 140 -12.29 14.21 1.20
C PRO A 140 -11.12 15.21 1.26
N GLU A 141 -11.15 16.08 2.27
CA GLU A 141 -10.11 17.09 2.52
C GLU A 141 -9.10 16.62 3.59
N GLY A 142 -7.97 17.32 3.69
CA GLY A 142 -6.99 17.12 4.78
C GLY A 142 -6.02 15.94 4.59
N PHE A 143 -6.22 15.10 3.57
CA PHE A 143 -5.35 13.95 3.29
C PHE A 143 -4.97 13.87 1.82
N LYS A 144 -3.77 13.34 1.54
CA LYS A 144 -3.45 12.88 0.19
C LYS A 144 -4.28 11.65 -0.14
N LEU A 145 -4.77 11.59 -1.37
CA LEU A 145 -5.70 10.57 -1.80
C LEU A 145 -5.03 9.59 -2.77
N ALA A 146 -5.37 8.32 -2.65
CA ALA A 146 -5.06 7.31 -3.64
C ALA A 146 -6.35 6.85 -4.32
N LEU A 147 -6.41 7.00 -5.64
CA LEU A 147 -7.53 6.56 -6.47
C LEU A 147 -7.40 5.05 -6.74
N PRO A 148 -8.32 4.21 -6.26
CA PRO A 148 -8.27 2.77 -6.44
C PRO A 148 -8.62 2.36 -7.88
N ILE A 149 -7.70 1.72 -8.59
CA ILE A 149 -7.89 1.16 -9.92
C ILE A 149 -8.19 -0.34 -9.80
N GLN A 150 -9.32 -0.76 -10.37
CA GLN A 150 -9.84 -2.14 -10.30
C GLN A 150 -10.04 -2.73 -11.70
N ASP A 151 -10.32 -4.03 -11.77
CA ASP A 151 -10.58 -4.73 -13.03
C ASP A 151 -11.68 -4.07 -13.87
N GLY A 152 -11.45 -4.00 -15.18
CA GLY A 152 -12.40 -3.41 -16.14
C GLY A 152 -12.34 -1.89 -16.23
N PHE A 153 -11.24 -1.25 -15.79
CA PHE A 153 -11.07 0.19 -15.96
C PHE A 153 -11.00 0.59 -17.44
N LYS A 154 -11.43 1.83 -17.70
CA LYS A 154 -11.19 2.54 -18.96
C LYS A 154 -10.39 3.79 -18.66
N VAL A 155 -9.42 4.12 -19.51
CA VAL A 155 -8.52 5.25 -19.30
C VAL A 155 -9.30 6.56 -19.15
N GLU A 156 -10.37 6.73 -19.94
CA GLU A 156 -11.23 7.92 -19.92
C GLU A 156 -11.99 8.04 -18.60
N ASP A 157 -12.48 6.91 -18.07
CA ASP A 157 -13.15 6.90 -16.77
C ASP A 157 -12.18 7.26 -15.64
N VAL A 158 -10.94 6.79 -15.71
CA VAL A 158 -9.91 7.12 -14.73
C VAL A 158 -9.58 8.61 -14.79
N LYS A 159 -9.44 9.21 -15.98
CA LYS A 159 -9.22 10.66 -16.15
C LYS A 159 -10.29 11.48 -15.46
N LEU A 160 -11.57 11.13 -15.65
CA LEU A 160 -12.69 11.83 -15.00
C LEU A 160 -12.60 11.75 -13.47
N MET A 161 -12.18 10.60 -12.93
CA MET A 161 -12.00 10.47 -11.48
C MET A 161 -10.75 11.20 -10.98
N VAL A 162 -9.69 11.27 -11.77
CA VAL A 162 -8.49 12.08 -11.48
C VAL A 162 -8.86 13.56 -11.42
N GLU A 163 -9.65 14.07 -12.37
CA GLU A 163 -10.12 15.46 -12.34
C GLU A 163 -11.00 15.75 -11.11
N LYS A 164 -11.90 14.83 -10.74
CA LYS A 164 -12.78 15.00 -9.57
C LYS A 164 -12.02 14.99 -8.25
N PHE A 165 -11.10 14.05 -8.06
CA PHE A 165 -10.46 13.81 -6.76
C PHE A 165 -9.06 14.41 -6.64
N ASP A 166 -8.39 14.70 -7.75
CA ASP A 166 -6.99 15.15 -7.80
C ASP A 166 -6.11 14.29 -6.88
N PRO A 167 -6.01 12.97 -7.16
CA PRO A 167 -5.32 12.04 -6.29
C PRO A 167 -3.80 12.20 -6.38
N SER A 168 -3.12 12.04 -5.24
CA SER A 168 -1.65 12.01 -5.21
C SER A 168 -1.08 10.67 -5.65
N TYR A 169 -1.89 9.60 -5.67
CA TYR A 169 -1.49 8.25 -6.03
C TYR A 169 -2.58 7.52 -6.81
N LEU A 170 -2.16 6.57 -7.65
CA LEU A 170 -3.05 5.54 -8.19
C LEU A 170 -2.82 4.22 -7.44
N PHE A 171 -3.81 3.77 -6.69
CA PHE A 171 -3.76 2.49 -5.97
C PHE A 171 -4.19 1.36 -6.90
N ILE A 172 -3.26 0.57 -7.41
CA ILE A 172 -3.54 -0.52 -8.35
C ILE A 172 -3.95 -1.78 -7.59
N GLY A 173 -5.26 -1.96 -7.46
CA GLY A 173 -5.93 -3.13 -6.89
C GLY A 173 -6.09 -4.29 -7.88
N GLY A 174 -7.22 -4.98 -7.80
CA GLY A 174 -7.64 -5.97 -8.79
C GLY A 174 -7.03 -7.39 -8.74
N SER A 175 -7.43 -8.19 -9.72
CA SER A 175 -7.44 -9.66 -9.66
C SER A 175 -6.09 -10.37 -9.88
N GLY A 176 -5.04 -9.68 -10.35
CA GLY A 176 -3.76 -10.34 -10.59
C GLY A 176 -2.64 -9.47 -11.11
N TYR A 177 -1.48 -10.10 -11.30
CA TYR A 177 -0.26 -9.42 -11.73
C TYR A 177 -0.33 -8.87 -13.16
N SER A 178 -0.91 -9.64 -14.09
CA SER A 178 -1.11 -9.22 -15.48
C SER A 178 -1.99 -7.96 -15.55
N PHE A 179 -3.07 -7.92 -14.78
CA PHE A 179 -3.92 -6.74 -14.62
C PHE A 179 -3.10 -5.54 -14.12
N LYS A 180 -2.31 -5.72 -13.05
CA LYS A 180 -1.50 -4.63 -12.47
C LYS A 180 -0.54 -4.03 -13.49
N LYS A 181 0.18 -4.86 -14.24
CA LYS A 181 1.04 -4.40 -15.34
C LYS A 181 0.26 -3.65 -16.42
N HIS A 182 -0.87 -4.21 -16.83
CA HIS A 182 -1.73 -3.59 -17.83
C HIS A 182 -2.22 -2.21 -17.37
N ALA A 183 -2.65 -2.09 -16.11
CA ALA A 183 -3.09 -0.82 -15.53
C ALA A 183 -1.96 0.22 -15.49
N ILE A 184 -0.78 -0.16 -15.02
CA ILE A 184 0.39 0.73 -14.97
C ILE A 184 0.75 1.24 -16.38
N GLU A 185 0.88 0.32 -17.35
CA GLU A 185 1.27 0.69 -18.72
C GLU A 185 0.28 1.67 -19.36
N ASN A 186 -1.02 1.46 -19.14
CA ASN A 186 -2.06 2.29 -19.73
C ASN A 186 -2.33 3.58 -18.96
N LEU A 187 -1.81 3.76 -17.74
CA LEU A 187 -2.08 4.94 -16.91
C LEU A 187 -0.83 5.77 -16.61
N LYS A 188 0.39 5.30 -16.92
CA LYS A 188 1.64 6.01 -16.61
C LYS A 188 1.72 7.42 -17.21
N PHE A 189 1.06 7.64 -18.34
CA PHE A 189 1.01 8.95 -18.99
C PHE A 189 0.32 10.04 -18.14
N LEU A 190 -0.44 9.65 -17.10
CA LEU A 190 -1.06 10.59 -16.16
C LEU A 190 -0.04 11.26 -15.23
N ASN A 191 1.21 10.78 -15.18
CA ASN A 191 2.26 11.29 -14.29
C ASN A 191 1.88 11.29 -12.80
N ILE A 192 1.04 10.34 -12.38
CA ILE A 192 0.67 10.11 -10.98
C ILE A 192 1.34 8.81 -10.52
N PRO A 193 2.06 8.81 -9.39
CA PRO A 193 2.77 7.62 -8.92
C PRO A 193 1.82 6.48 -8.55
N PHE A 194 2.28 5.25 -8.75
CA PHE A 194 1.53 4.04 -8.43
C PHE A 194 1.88 3.49 -7.06
N HIS A 195 0.85 3.08 -6.32
CA HIS A 195 0.96 2.12 -5.24
C HIS A 195 0.33 0.80 -5.71
N VAL A 196 1.08 -0.29 -5.72
CA VAL A 196 0.58 -1.57 -6.22
C VAL A 196 0.23 -2.51 -5.08
N GLY A 197 -1.06 -2.79 -4.92
CA GLY A 197 -1.52 -3.56 -3.76
C GLY A 197 -1.42 -5.08 -3.93
N ARG A 198 -1.23 -5.81 -2.82
CA ARG A 198 -1.36 -7.27 -2.72
C ARG A 198 -0.58 -8.09 -3.75
N VAL A 199 0.71 -7.81 -3.89
CA VAL A 199 1.58 -8.57 -4.79
C VAL A 199 2.07 -9.83 -4.08
N HIS A 200 1.66 -10.99 -4.59
CA HIS A 200 1.83 -12.24 -3.86
C HIS A 200 3.14 -12.99 -4.08
N LYS A 201 3.89 -12.68 -5.14
CA LYS A 201 5.13 -13.37 -5.49
C LYS A 201 6.32 -12.44 -5.44
N LEU A 202 7.46 -12.94 -4.97
CA LEU A 202 8.71 -12.18 -4.91
C LEU A 202 9.18 -11.74 -6.30
N GLU A 203 9.09 -12.61 -7.31
CA GLU A 203 9.44 -12.27 -8.70
C GLU A 203 8.66 -11.04 -9.21
N HIS A 204 7.36 -10.97 -8.92
CA HIS A 204 6.52 -9.84 -9.29
C HIS A 204 6.83 -8.57 -8.48
N LEU A 205 7.19 -8.71 -7.19
CA LEU A 205 7.65 -7.57 -6.38
C LEU A 205 8.90 -6.94 -6.98
N CYS A 206 9.89 -7.77 -7.33
CA CYS A 206 11.12 -7.33 -7.96
C CYS A 206 10.87 -6.66 -9.31
N GLU A 207 10.03 -7.26 -10.16
CA GLU A 207 9.70 -6.67 -11.46
C GLU A 207 8.98 -5.32 -11.34
N LEU A 208 8.06 -5.17 -10.38
CA LEU A 208 7.36 -3.90 -10.14
C LEU A 208 8.29 -2.83 -9.58
N SER A 209 9.25 -3.20 -8.73
CA SER A 209 10.22 -2.25 -8.18
C SER A 209 11.18 -1.66 -9.23
N LEU A 210 11.24 -2.26 -10.42
CA LEU A 210 12.04 -1.74 -11.54
C LEU A 210 11.26 -0.76 -12.43
N ILE A 211 9.97 -0.57 -12.20
CA ILE A 211 9.13 0.38 -12.95
C ILE A 211 9.21 1.74 -12.25
N GLN A 212 9.71 2.74 -12.95
CA GLN A 212 9.99 4.07 -12.39
C GLN A 212 8.75 4.74 -11.77
N GLU A 213 7.58 4.54 -12.36
CA GLU A 213 6.33 5.14 -11.89
C GLU A 213 5.74 4.43 -10.67
N VAL A 214 6.23 3.22 -10.33
CA VAL A 214 5.80 2.47 -9.15
C VAL A 214 6.60 2.94 -7.93
N GLU A 215 5.98 3.80 -7.12
CA GLU A 215 6.63 4.33 -5.91
C GLU A 215 6.57 3.36 -4.73
N SER A 216 5.56 2.49 -4.70
CA SER A 216 5.42 1.53 -3.60
C SER A 216 4.60 0.31 -3.95
N VAL A 217 4.86 -0.79 -3.24
CA VAL A 217 4.19 -2.07 -3.41
C VAL A 217 3.90 -2.69 -2.05
N ASP A 218 2.68 -3.19 -1.85
CA ASP A 218 2.33 -3.96 -0.65
C ASP A 218 2.16 -5.45 -0.91
N THR A 219 2.37 -6.24 0.15
CA THR A 219 2.22 -7.69 0.10
C THR A 219 1.81 -8.24 1.46
N SER A 220 0.95 -9.27 1.43
CA SER A 220 0.59 -10.07 2.60
C SER A 220 1.24 -11.46 2.58
N THR A 221 2.16 -11.74 1.66
CA THR A 221 2.68 -13.11 1.46
C THR A 221 3.59 -13.53 2.61
N PHE A 222 4.41 -12.62 3.12
CA PHE A 222 5.41 -12.94 4.14
C PHE A 222 4.86 -13.12 5.56
N SER A 223 3.58 -12.78 5.77
CA SER A 223 2.88 -12.96 7.05
C SER A 223 2.05 -14.25 7.12
N ARG A 224 1.88 -14.97 6.01
CA ARG A 224 1.13 -16.23 5.99
C ARG A 224 2.09 -17.40 6.24
N PRO A 225 1.97 -18.15 7.35
CA PRO A 225 2.74 -19.38 7.50
C PRO A 225 2.42 -20.28 6.32
N GLN A 226 3.44 -20.72 5.58
CA GLN A 226 3.28 -21.80 4.62
C GLN A 226 2.68 -22.98 5.39
N ARG A 227 1.41 -23.30 5.12
CA ARG A 227 0.87 -24.59 5.55
C ARG A 227 1.72 -25.62 4.83
N LYS A 228 2.53 -26.36 5.61
CA LYS A 228 3.17 -27.57 5.09
C LYS A 228 2.04 -28.44 4.55
N GLN A 229 2.01 -28.63 3.24
CA GLN A 229 1.27 -29.74 2.64
C GLN A 229 2.05 -31.02 2.91
#